data_AF-A0A2T2TE38-F1
#
_entry.id   AF-A0A2T2TE38-F1
#
_cell.length_a   1.000
_cell.length_b   1.000
_cell.length_c   1.000
_cell.angle_alpha   90.00
_cell.angle_beta   90.00
_cell.angle_gamma   90.00
#
_symmetry.space_group_name_H-M   'P 1'
#
loop_
_entity.id
_entity.type
_entity.pdbx_description
1 polymer ?
#
loop_
_entity_poly.entity_id
_entity_poly.type
_entity_poly.pdbx_seq_one_letter_code
_entity_poly.pdbx_strand_id
1 'polypeptide(L)'
;MRTPNLDALADGGVRFDRAYANAPVCTPSRQSLLTGGLPHATGVTLMGTPLADRTTTMADGLGARGLGAKAPPPRNVGARSIVP
;
A
#
# COMPACT_ATOMS: atom_id res chain seq x y z
N MET A 1 -9.05 -8.91 24.97
CA MET A 1 -9.75 -8.22 23.87
C MET A 1 -10.54 -9.26 23.10
N ARG A 2 -11.80 -9.01 22.71
CA ARG A 2 -12.60 -9.93 21.87
C ARG A 2 -12.89 -9.26 20.54
N THR A 3 -12.76 -9.99 19.44
CA THR A 3 -12.92 -9.44 18.07
C THR A 3 -13.80 -10.36 17.21
N PRO A 4 -15.07 -10.61 17.60
CA PRO A 4 -15.90 -11.65 16.99
C PRO A 4 -16.09 -11.51 15.48
N ASN A 5 -16.12 -10.28 14.95
CA ASN A 5 -16.22 -10.05 13.50
C ASN A 5 -14.93 -10.39 12.74
N LEU A 6 -13.76 -10.22 13.36
CA LEU A 6 -12.48 -10.64 12.77
C LEU A 6 -12.29 -12.15 12.89
N ASP A 7 -12.76 -12.74 13.98
CA ASP A 7 -12.72 -14.19 14.20
C ASP A 7 -13.58 -14.91 13.14
N ALA A 8 -14.81 -14.42 12.90
CA ALA A 8 -15.68 -14.95 11.84
C ALA A 8 -15.08 -14.79 10.43
N LEU A 9 -14.35 -13.70 10.16
CA LEU A 9 -13.62 -13.51 8.89
C LEU A 9 -12.48 -14.53 8.74
N ALA A 10 -11.78 -14.86 9.83
CA ALA A 10 -10.73 -15.87 9.82
C ALA A 10 -11.31 -17.29 9.60
N ASP A 11 -12.44 -17.62 10.22
CA ASP A 11 -13.13 -18.90 10.07
C ASP A 11 -13.68 -19.11 8.64
N GLY A 12 -14.15 -18.04 8.00
CA GLY A 12 -14.64 -18.06 6.62
C GLY A 12 -13.55 -17.94 5.55
N GLY A 13 -12.27 -17.88 5.92
CA GLY A 13 -11.18 -17.55 5.02
C GLY A 13 -9.87 -18.27 5.31
N VAL A 14 -8.76 -17.64 4.93
CA VAL A 14 -7.40 -18.13 5.21
C VAL A 14 -6.68 -17.13 6.08
N ARG A 15 -6.19 -17.59 7.23
CA ARG A 15 -5.36 -16.80 8.15
C ARG A 15 -3.88 -17.04 7.87
N PHE A 16 -3.12 -15.97 7.70
CA PHE A 16 -1.67 -16.05 7.59
C PHE A 16 -1.02 -15.80 8.96
N ASP A 17 -0.50 -16.86 9.57
CA ASP A 17 0.17 -16.81 10.88
C ASP A 17 1.52 -16.08 10.84
N ARG A 18 2.07 -15.90 9.62
CA ARG A 18 3.37 -15.27 9.36
C ARG A 18 3.27 -14.28 8.21
N ALA A 19 2.58 -13.15 8.45
CA ALA A 19 2.53 -12.03 7.54
C ALA A 19 3.43 -10.89 8.05
N TYR A 20 4.44 -10.50 7.26
CA TYR A 20 5.41 -9.48 7.63
C TYR A 20 5.27 -8.23 6.76
N ALA A 21 5.44 -7.06 7.37
CA ALA A 21 5.57 -5.81 6.62
C ALA A 21 6.98 -5.72 6.02
N ASN A 22 7.08 -5.17 4.80
CA ASN A 22 8.36 -4.99 4.12
C ASN A 22 9.21 -3.84 4.70
N ALA A 23 8.61 -2.99 5.56
CA ALA A 23 9.28 -1.95 6.30
C ALA A 23 8.55 -1.66 7.62
N PRO A 24 9.27 -1.22 8.68
CA PRO A 24 8.67 -0.90 9.97
C PRO A 24 8.03 0.51 10.03
N VAL A 25 7.91 1.21 8.90
CA VAL A 25 7.32 2.56 8.82
C VAL A 25 6.31 2.66 7.68
N CYS A 26 5.33 3.55 7.82
CA CYS A 26 4.08 3.41 7.08
C CYS A 26 4.17 3.70 5.58
N THR A 27 4.89 4.73 5.12
CA THR A 27 5.06 5.05 3.69
C THR A 27 5.70 3.90 2.90
N PRO A 28 6.92 3.43 3.23
CA PRO A 28 7.54 2.32 2.50
C PRO A 28 6.77 1.01 2.63
N SER A 29 6.15 0.73 3.79
CA SER A 29 5.32 -0.46 3.96
C SER A 29 4.09 -0.44 3.03
N ARG A 30 3.37 0.68 2.97
CA ARG A 30 2.20 0.86 2.09
C ARG A 30 2.58 0.82 0.62
N GLN A 31 3.68 1.45 0.21
CA GLN A 31 4.09 1.43 -1.18
C GLN A 31 4.55 0.06 -1.63
N SER A 32 5.25 -0.69 -0.76
CA SER A 32 5.58 -2.08 -1.07
C SER A 32 4.33 -2.95 -1.23
N LEU A 33 3.31 -2.75 -0.40
CA LEU A 33 2.02 -3.44 -0.56
C LEU A 33 1.34 -3.08 -1.89
N LEU A 34 1.36 -1.80 -2.28
CA LEU A 34 0.67 -1.33 -3.49
C LEU A 34 1.39 -1.69 -4.80
N THR A 35 2.71 -1.78 -4.78
CA THR A 35 3.53 -1.99 -5.99
C THR A 35 4.05 -3.43 -6.12
N GLY A 36 4.05 -4.19 -5.03
CA GLY A 36 4.75 -5.48 -4.94
C GLY A 36 6.27 -5.34 -4.86
N GLY A 37 6.82 -4.13 -4.94
CA GLY A 37 8.26 -3.87 -4.89
C GLY A 37 8.79 -3.64 -3.47
N LEU A 38 9.99 -4.15 -3.18
CA LEU A 38 10.64 -3.89 -1.89
C LEU A 38 11.13 -2.43 -1.78
N PRO A 39 11.26 -1.87 -0.56
CA PRO A 39 11.66 -0.47 -0.36
C PRO A 39 12.94 -0.06 -1.11
N HIS A 40 13.93 -0.96 -1.16
CA HIS A 40 15.18 -0.73 -1.87
C HIS A 40 15.03 -0.72 -3.40
N ALA A 41 14.02 -1.42 -3.93
CA ALA A 41 13.76 -1.51 -5.36
C ALA A 41 12.89 -0.34 -5.85
N THR A 42 11.92 0.11 -5.03
CA THR A 42 11.08 1.27 -5.34
C THR A 42 11.77 2.61 -5.03
N GLY A 43 12.87 2.57 -4.27
CA GLY A 43 13.59 3.76 -3.82
C GLY A 43 12.92 4.51 -2.68
N VAL A 44 11.78 4.02 -2.18
CA VAL A 44 11.11 4.64 -1.03
C VAL A 44 11.51 3.92 0.25
N THR A 45 12.37 4.57 1.03
CA THR A 45 12.90 4.03 2.29
C THR A 45 12.50 4.86 3.51
N LEU A 46 12.08 6.11 3.29
CA LEU A 46 11.71 7.07 4.34
C LEU A 46 10.27 7.58 4.13
N MET A 47 9.72 8.15 5.20
CA MET A 47 8.35 8.67 5.21
C MET A 47 8.06 9.73 4.15
N GLY A 48 9.02 10.62 3.90
CA GLY A 48 8.88 11.74 2.96
C GLY A 48 9.26 11.43 1.51
N THR A 49 9.73 10.23 1.20
CA THR A 49 10.14 9.89 -0.16
C THR A 49 8.91 9.57 -1.01
N PRO A 50 8.65 10.32 -2.09
CA PRO A 50 7.51 10.06 -2.96
C PRO A 50 7.72 8.78 -3.77
N LEU A 51 6.63 8.08 -4.07
CA LEU A 51 6.65 7.00 -5.06
C LEU A 51 6.76 7.62 -6.46
N ALA A 52 7.63 7.10 -7.31
CA ALA A 52 7.78 7.62 -8.67
C ALA A 52 6.49 7.44 -9.48
N ASP A 53 6.05 8.47 -10.22
CA ASP A 53 4.77 8.49 -10.94
C ASP A 53 4.61 7.38 -11.99
N ARG A 54 5.74 6.91 -12.54
CA ARG A 54 5.81 5.80 -13.51
C ARG A 54 5.64 4.42 -12.89
N THR A 55 5.55 4.32 -11.57
CA THR A 55 5.49 3.01 -10.89
C THR A 55 4.10 2.43 -11.02
N THR A 56 4.01 1.26 -11.66
CA THR A 56 2.77 0.48 -11.73
C THR A 56 2.40 -0.03 -10.34
N THR A 57 1.12 0.14 -10.00
CA THR A 57 0.52 -0.36 -8.77
C THR A 57 -0.50 -1.44 -9.07
N MET A 58 -0.89 -2.21 -8.06
CA MET A 58 -2.00 -3.16 -8.14
C MET A 58 -3.30 -2.49 -8.61
N ALA A 59 -3.50 -1.20 -8.31
CA ALA A 59 -4.67 -0.46 -8.74
C ALA A 59 -4.71 -0.27 -10.26
N ASP A 60 -3.56 -0.02 -10.90
CA ASP A 60 -3.47 0.10 -12.36
C ASP A 60 -3.80 -1.25 -13.02
N GLY A 61 -3.24 -2.34 -12.47
CA GLY A 61 -3.49 -3.70 -12.98
C GLY A 61 -4.93 -4.17 -12.81
N LEU A 62 -5.56 -3.89 -11.66
CA LEU A 62 -6.97 -4.18 -11.42
C LEU A 62 -7.89 -3.29 -12.25
N GLY A 63 -7.56 -2.01 -12.39
CA GLY A 63 -8.29 -1.04 -13.21
C GLY A 63 -8.32 -1.46 -14.69
N ALA A 64 -7.20 -1.92 -15.23
CA ALA A 64 -7.13 -2.46 -16.60
C ALA A 64 -8.03 -3.69 -16.84
N ARG A 65 -8.48 -4.36 -15.77
CA ARG A 65 -9.40 -5.50 -15.82
C ARG A 65 -10.85 -5.14 -15.49
N GLY A 66 -11.16 -3.84 -15.41
CA GLY A 66 -12.50 -3.36 -15.05
C GLY A 66 -12.84 -3.51 -13.56
N LEU A 67 -11.85 -3.82 -12.71
CA LEU A 67 -12.01 -4.00 -11.25
C LEU A 67 -11.57 -2.76 -10.46
N GLY A 68 -11.56 -1.60 -11.11
CA GLY A 68 -11.21 -0.34 -10.45
C GLY A 68 -12.27 0.04 -9.41
N ALA A 69 -11.83 0.35 -8.19
CA ALA A 69 -12.63 1.15 -7.27
C ALA A 69 -12.79 2.57 -7.84
N LYS A 70 -13.80 3.31 -7.35
CA LYS A 70 -14.03 4.74 -7.68
C LYS A 70 -12.70 5.47 -7.81
N ALA A 71 -12.54 6.20 -8.93
CA ALA A 71 -11.28 6.83 -9.33
C ALA A 71 -10.55 7.44 -8.13
N PRO A 72 -9.26 7.14 -7.92
CA PRO A 72 -8.52 7.73 -6.82
C PRO A 72 -8.61 9.26 -6.95
N PRO A 73 -8.70 9.99 -5.83
CA PRO A 73 -8.53 11.45 -5.88
C PRO A 73 -7.25 11.75 -6.66
N PRO A 74 -7.21 12.86 -7.44
CA PRO A 74 -6.04 13.20 -8.24
C PRO A 74 -4.79 13.09 -7.36
N ARG A 75 -3.77 12.38 -7.86
CA ARG A 75 -2.48 12.26 -7.17
C ARG A 75 -2.01 13.69 -6.95
N ASN A 76 -2.06 14.17 -5.70
CA ASN A 76 -1.64 15.51 -5.33
C ASN A 76 -0.17 15.67 -5.72
N VAL A 77 0.08 16.26 -6.89
CA VAL A 77 1.37 16.86 -7.26
C VAL A 77 1.49 18.10 -6.38
N GLY A 78 1.98 17.87 -5.16
CA GLY A 78 1.92 18.86 -4.11
C GLY A 78 2.53 18.31 -2.85
N ALA A 79 3.79 17.89 -2.94
CA ALA A 79 4.71 18.00 -1.82
C ALA A 79 4.72 19.48 -1.39
N ARG A 80 3.75 19.88 -0.57
CA ARG A 80 3.93 21.05 0.27
C ARG A 80 5.07 20.69 1.20
N SER A 81 6.24 21.25 0.90
CA SER A 81 7.40 21.29 1.78
C SER A 81 6.91 21.61 3.19
N ILE A 82 6.87 20.61 4.06
CA ILE A 82 6.90 20.79 5.50
C ILE A 82 8.28 20.28 5.92
N VAL A 83 9.26 21.11 5.62
CA VAL A 83 10.52 21.24 6.36
C VAL A 83 10.75 22.76 6.41
N PRO A 84 11.13 23.35 7.57
CA PRO A 84 11.44 24.77 7.65
C PRO A 84 12.56 25.19 6.69
#